data_AF-A0A542AIX0-F1
#
_entry.id   AF-A0A542AIX0-F1
#
_cell.length_a   1.000
_cell.length_b   1.000
_cell.length_c   1.000
_cell.angle_alpha   90.00
_cell.angle_beta   90.00
_cell.angle_gamma   90.00
#
_symmetry.space_group_name_H-M   'P 1'
#
loop_
_entity.id
_entity.type
_entity.pdbx_description
1 polymer ?
#
loop_
_entity_poly.entity_id
_entity_poly.type
_entity_poly.pdbx_seq_one_letter_code
_entity_poly.pdbx_strand_id
1 'polypeptide(L)'
;MGLQATNAGIDFQQRVSAYMMILMEFDMNISLALQLNKSDKIVGLNFEACKSIDDLVITLDSEKNIYFQMKRTISLSDSETSEFYGVCEQFVKQYLKQNQNDIAYILATRSESSKAIIVKLKRILDGIRLANNLQVIKDLNREEKNIFDKVCYNIKKFIGI
;
A
#
# COMPACT_ATOMS: atom_id res chain seq x y z
N MET A 1 -16.36 17.07 -17.31
CA MET A 1 -14.93 17.02 -16.98
C MET A 1 -14.51 15.78 -16.16
N GLY A 2 -15.38 14.81 -15.84
CA GLY A 2 -15.02 13.63 -15.01
C GLY A 2 -14.41 12.43 -15.76
N LEU A 3 -14.77 12.20 -17.02
CA LEU A 3 -14.37 10.99 -17.77
C LEU A 3 -12.86 10.84 -17.95
N GLN A 4 -12.12 11.93 -18.18
CA GLN A 4 -10.67 11.86 -18.39
C GLN A 4 -9.88 11.51 -17.11
N ALA A 5 -10.32 12.01 -15.95
CA ALA A 5 -9.67 11.70 -14.67
C ALA A 5 -9.90 10.22 -14.29
N THR A 6 -11.11 9.72 -14.50
CA THR A 6 -11.48 8.31 -14.29
C THR A 6 -10.69 7.39 -15.24
N ASN A 7 -10.65 7.71 -16.54
CA ASN A 7 -9.90 6.91 -17.52
C ASN A 7 -8.41 6.82 -17.21
N ALA A 8 -7.80 7.90 -16.73
CA ALA A 8 -6.38 7.90 -16.38
C ALA A 8 -6.07 7.18 -15.05
N GLY A 9 -7.02 7.16 -14.11
CA GLY A 9 -6.93 6.34 -12.90
C GLY A 9 -7.00 4.86 -13.23
N ILE A 10 -8.00 4.48 -14.02
CA ILE A 10 -8.21 3.10 -14.51
C ILE A 10 -7.00 2.60 -15.30
N ASP A 11 -6.45 3.41 -16.22
CA ASP A 11 -5.23 3.04 -16.97
C ASP A 11 -4.05 2.74 -16.03
N PHE A 12 -3.87 3.51 -14.96
CA PHE A 12 -2.81 3.24 -13.99
C PHE A 12 -3.03 1.91 -13.26
N GLN A 13 -4.26 1.64 -12.81
CA GLN A 13 -4.59 0.39 -12.16
C GLN A 13 -4.37 -0.80 -13.09
N GLN A 14 -4.84 -0.70 -14.34
CA GLN A 14 -4.65 -1.72 -15.37
C GLN A 14 -3.18 -2.00 -15.65
N ARG A 15 -2.31 -0.99 -15.67
CA ARG A 15 -0.86 -1.18 -15.88
C ARG A 15 -0.19 -1.92 -14.72
N VAL A 16 -0.53 -1.58 -13.48
CA VAL A 16 -0.01 -2.29 -12.29
C VAL A 16 -0.49 -3.74 -12.31
N SER A 17 -1.78 -3.95 -12.58
CA SER A 17 -2.40 -5.27 -12.73
C SER A 17 -1.74 -6.11 -13.83
N ALA A 18 -1.53 -5.54 -15.02
CA ALA A 18 -0.87 -6.22 -16.13
C ALA A 18 0.56 -6.64 -15.79
N TYR A 19 1.30 -5.81 -15.05
CA TYR A 19 2.63 -6.19 -14.58
C TYR A 19 2.58 -7.40 -13.63
N MET A 20 1.62 -7.44 -12.71
CA MET A 20 1.43 -8.61 -11.83
C MET A 20 1.00 -9.87 -12.60
N MET A 21 0.19 -9.72 -13.65
CA MET A 21 -0.16 -10.84 -14.54
C MET A 21 1.06 -11.39 -15.28
N ILE A 22 1.99 -10.54 -15.73
CA ILE A 22 3.25 -10.99 -16.34
C ILE A 22 4.06 -11.80 -15.33
N LEU A 23 4.19 -11.32 -14.09
CA LEU A 23 4.92 -12.08 -13.06
C LEU A 23 4.29 -13.45 -12.81
N MET A 24 2.96 -13.53 -12.80
CA MET A 24 2.21 -14.78 -12.65
C MET A 24 2.44 -15.73 -13.83
N GLU A 25 2.25 -15.26 -15.07
CA GLU A 25 2.37 -16.06 -16.30
C GLU A 25 3.77 -16.67 -16.47
N PHE A 26 4.81 -15.93 -16.08
CA PHE A 26 6.20 -16.37 -16.19
C PHE A 26 6.75 -16.99 -14.90
N ASP A 27 5.90 -17.33 -13.93
CA ASP A 27 6.30 -17.97 -12.67
C ASP A 27 7.39 -17.20 -11.91
N MET A 28 7.40 -15.88 -12.08
CA MET A 28 8.42 -15.00 -11.53
C MET A 28 8.23 -14.82 -10.04
N ASN A 29 9.37 -14.67 -9.35
CA ASN A 29 9.35 -14.41 -7.93
C ASN A 29 8.77 -13.03 -7.62
N ILE A 30 7.86 -12.94 -6.65
CA ILE A 30 7.24 -11.67 -6.27
C ILE A 30 8.25 -10.63 -5.75
N SER A 31 9.40 -11.09 -5.22
CA SER A 31 10.49 -10.20 -4.78
C SER A 31 11.09 -9.32 -5.88
N LEU A 32 10.89 -9.68 -7.15
CA LEU A 32 11.31 -8.85 -8.29
C LEU A 32 10.52 -7.55 -8.40
N ALA A 33 9.27 -7.56 -7.95
CA ALA A 33 8.37 -6.43 -8.03
C ALA A 33 8.14 -5.76 -6.67
N LEU A 34 8.11 -6.55 -5.60
CA LEU A 34 7.79 -6.11 -4.27
C LEU A 34 8.99 -6.29 -3.35
N GLN A 35 9.26 -5.30 -2.52
CA GLN A 35 10.32 -5.37 -1.51
C GLN A 35 9.87 -6.22 -0.30
N LEU A 36 9.37 -7.41 -0.57
CA LEU A 36 8.99 -8.40 0.42
C LEU A 36 10.12 -9.43 0.51
N ASN A 37 10.56 -9.73 1.73
CA ASN A 37 11.58 -10.75 2.00
C ASN A 37 10.99 -12.17 1.87
N LYS A 38 10.32 -12.45 0.75
CA LYS A 38 9.66 -13.72 0.47
C LYS A 38 9.89 -14.12 -0.96
N SER A 39 10.13 -15.42 -1.14
CA SER A 39 10.39 -16.03 -2.44
C SER A 39 9.15 -16.72 -3.00
N ASP A 40 7.98 -16.11 -2.85
CA ASP A 40 6.70 -16.71 -3.25
C ASP A 40 6.35 -16.35 -4.70
N LYS A 41 5.51 -17.18 -5.33
CA LYS A 41 4.97 -16.95 -6.67
C LYS A 41 3.49 -16.57 -6.61
N ILE A 42 3.02 -15.87 -7.63
CA ILE A 42 1.60 -15.54 -7.78
C ILE A 42 0.86 -16.75 -8.35
N VAL A 43 -0.25 -17.14 -7.72
CA VAL A 43 -1.15 -18.20 -8.23
C VAL A 43 -2.56 -17.70 -8.48
N GLY A 44 -2.89 -16.49 -8.02
CA GLY A 44 -4.20 -15.89 -8.22
C GLY A 44 -4.16 -14.37 -8.16
N LEU A 45 -5.02 -13.75 -8.98
CA LEU A 45 -5.26 -12.32 -9.00
C LEU A 45 -6.77 -12.09 -8.93
N ASN A 46 -7.19 -11.16 -8.07
CA ASN A 46 -8.58 -10.76 -7.93
C ASN A 46 -8.67 -9.23 -8.03
N PHE A 47 -9.41 -8.74 -9.02
CA PHE A 47 -9.61 -7.33 -9.33
C PHE A 47 -10.99 -6.91 -8.82
N GLU A 48 -11.12 -5.68 -8.31
CA GLU A 48 -12.40 -5.20 -7.72
C GLU A 48 -12.96 -6.23 -6.71
N ALA A 49 -12.05 -6.74 -5.88
CA ALA A 49 -12.36 -7.81 -4.97
C ALA A 49 -13.15 -7.23 -3.78
N CYS A 50 -14.49 -7.38 -3.74
CA CYS A 50 -15.47 -6.95 -2.69
C CYS A 50 -14.98 -6.95 -1.21
N LYS A 51 -13.91 -6.23 -0.92
CA LYS A 51 -13.11 -6.21 0.29
C LYS A 51 -12.77 -4.74 0.57
N SER A 52 -12.14 -4.50 1.71
CA SER A 52 -11.87 -3.12 2.13
C SER A 52 -10.82 -2.46 1.23
N ILE A 53 -9.86 -3.25 0.73
CA ILE A 53 -8.94 -2.87 -0.35
C ILE A 53 -9.37 -3.66 -1.57
N ASP A 54 -9.80 -2.93 -2.59
CA ASP A 54 -10.59 -3.49 -3.70
C ASP A 54 -9.78 -3.54 -5.01
N ASP A 55 -8.77 -2.68 -5.18
CA ASP A 55 -8.14 -2.48 -6.49
C ASP A 55 -7.45 -3.75 -7.03
N LEU A 56 -6.66 -4.45 -6.20
CA LEU A 56 -6.08 -5.75 -6.54
C LEU A 56 -5.72 -6.56 -5.30
N VAL A 57 -6.04 -7.84 -5.32
CA VAL A 57 -5.58 -8.84 -4.36
C VAL A 57 -4.78 -9.90 -5.10
N ILE A 58 -3.57 -10.15 -4.62
CA ILE A 58 -2.69 -11.21 -5.10
C ILE A 58 -2.72 -12.35 -4.10
N THR A 59 -2.96 -13.56 -4.59
CA THR A 59 -2.82 -14.80 -3.81
C THR A 59 -1.54 -15.50 -4.25
N LEU A 60 -0.74 -15.87 -3.25
CA LEU A 60 0.53 -16.55 -3.42
C LEU A 60 0.36 -18.07 -3.32
N ASP A 61 1.33 -18.81 -3.86
CA ASP A 61 1.43 -20.27 -3.73
C ASP A 61 1.45 -20.76 -2.27
N SER A 62 1.93 -19.91 -1.35
CA SER A 62 1.87 -20.10 0.10
C SER A 62 0.49 -19.87 0.74
N GLU A 63 -0.56 -19.70 -0.07
CA GLU A 63 -1.94 -19.30 0.33
C GLU A 63 -2.02 -17.93 1.03
N LYS A 64 -0.94 -17.16 0.97
CA LYS A 64 -0.86 -15.81 1.53
C LYS A 64 -1.37 -14.77 0.56
N ASN A 65 -1.93 -13.68 1.09
CA ASN A 65 -2.55 -12.61 0.33
C ASN A 65 -1.79 -11.30 0.48
N ILE A 66 -1.64 -10.59 -0.64
CA ILE A 66 -1.12 -9.22 -0.70
C ILE A 66 -2.22 -8.34 -1.28
N TYR A 67 -2.45 -7.20 -0.65
CA TYR A 67 -3.50 -6.25 -1.07
C TYR A 67 -2.86 -4.99 -1.61
N PHE A 68 -3.37 -4.50 -2.73
CA PHE A 68 -2.93 -3.28 -3.37
C PHE A 68 -4.05 -2.26 -3.36
N GLN A 69 -3.75 -1.09 -2.81
CA GLN A 69 -4.50 0.12 -3.08
C GLN A 69 -3.69 0.96 -4.06
N MET A 70 -4.27 1.27 -5.20
CA MET A 70 -3.66 1.92 -6.34
C MET A 70 -4.23 3.33 -6.49
N LYS A 71 -3.37 4.33 -6.33
CA LYS A 71 -3.72 5.73 -6.54
C LYS A 71 -2.74 6.33 -7.53
N ARG A 72 -3.24 6.83 -8.67
CA ARG A 72 -2.40 7.42 -9.73
C ARG A 72 -1.43 8.45 -9.14
N THR A 73 -1.93 9.36 -8.33
CA THR A 73 -1.16 10.33 -7.56
C THR A 73 -1.80 10.49 -6.19
N ILE A 74 -0.99 10.66 -5.15
CA ILE A 74 -1.50 10.89 -3.79
C ILE A 74 -0.56 11.79 -3.00
N SER A 75 -1.15 12.56 -2.09
CA SER A 75 -0.45 13.49 -1.21
C SER A 75 -0.70 13.16 0.25
N LEU A 76 0.33 13.27 1.07
CA LEU A 76 0.19 13.08 2.51
C LEU A 76 -0.74 14.16 3.09
N SER A 77 -1.75 13.73 3.85
CA SER A 77 -2.73 14.64 4.47
C SER A 77 -3.25 14.06 5.79
N ASP A 78 -3.61 14.94 6.71
CA ASP A 78 -4.29 14.68 7.98
C ASP A 78 -5.81 15.01 7.91
N SER A 79 -6.29 15.44 6.75
CA SER A 79 -7.70 15.72 6.52
C SER A 79 -8.50 14.44 6.30
N GLU A 80 -9.62 14.30 6.99
CA GLU A 80 -10.54 13.16 6.87
C GLU A 80 -11.18 13.05 5.48
N THR A 81 -11.26 14.15 4.73
CA THR A 81 -11.79 14.16 3.37
C THR A 81 -10.71 13.87 2.32
N SER A 82 -9.48 13.59 2.73
CA SER A 82 -8.37 13.34 1.81
C SER A 82 -8.36 11.90 1.30
N GLU A 83 -7.87 11.71 0.07
CA GLU A 83 -7.66 10.36 -0.47
C GLU A 83 -6.73 9.53 0.39
N PHE A 84 -5.71 10.15 1.00
CA PHE A 84 -4.77 9.48 1.88
C PHE A 84 -5.43 8.94 3.15
N TYR A 85 -6.35 9.70 3.74
CA TYR A 85 -7.16 9.21 4.87
C TYR A 85 -8.00 7.99 4.47
N GLY A 86 -8.64 8.02 3.29
CA GLY A 86 -9.38 6.87 2.76
C GLY A 86 -8.51 5.63 2.54
N VAL A 87 -7.27 5.78 2.04
CA VAL A 87 -6.32 4.66 1.93
C VAL A 87 -5.99 4.09 3.32
N CYS A 88 -5.71 4.95 4.31
CA CYS A 88 -5.46 4.51 5.67
C CYS A 88 -6.66 3.75 6.25
N GLU A 89 -7.88 4.24 6.02
CA GLU A 89 -9.12 3.58 6.43
C GLU A 89 -9.22 2.17 5.88
N GLN A 90 -9.01 2.00 4.57
CA GLN A 90 -9.10 0.71 3.89
C GLN A 90 -8.07 -0.27 4.43
N PHE A 91 -6.84 0.20 4.68
CA PHE A 91 -5.77 -0.62 5.26
C PHE A 91 -6.11 -1.08 6.68
N VAL A 92 -6.59 -0.18 7.54
CA VAL A 92 -6.98 -0.54 8.91
C VAL A 92 -8.18 -1.47 8.91
N LYS A 93 -9.23 -1.18 8.11
CA LYS A 93 -10.40 -2.05 8.01
C LYS A 93 -10.05 -3.45 7.52
N GLN A 94 -9.09 -3.59 6.60
CA GLN A 94 -8.64 -4.90 6.15
C GLN A 94 -7.85 -5.61 7.26
N TYR A 95 -6.93 -4.90 7.93
CA TYR A 95 -6.16 -5.44 9.05
C TYR A 95 -7.05 -5.93 10.20
N LEU A 96 -8.09 -5.17 10.55
CA LEU A 96 -9.02 -5.53 11.63
C LEU A 96 -9.86 -6.78 11.34
N LYS A 97 -9.95 -7.25 10.09
CA LYS A 97 -10.57 -8.55 9.78
C LYS A 97 -9.73 -9.74 10.28
N GLN A 98 -8.51 -9.51 10.77
CA GLN A 98 -7.61 -10.50 11.38
C GLN A 98 -7.40 -11.77 10.54
N ASN A 99 -7.29 -11.61 9.22
CA ASN A 99 -6.99 -12.75 8.34
C ASN A 99 -5.50 -13.10 8.43
N GLN A 100 -5.18 -14.27 8.98
CA GLN A 100 -3.81 -14.77 9.16
C GLN A 100 -3.05 -15.00 7.85
N ASN A 101 -3.75 -14.97 6.72
CA ASN A 101 -3.15 -15.08 5.41
C ASN A 101 -2.74 -13.74 4.81
N ASP A 102 -3.18 -12.61 5.37
CA ASP A 102 -2.79 -11.29 4.89
C ASP A 102 -1.34 -10.99 5.33
N ILE A 103 -0.42 -10.80 4.37
CA ILE A 103 1.00 -10.59 4.67
C ILE A 103 1.50 -9.17 4.37
N ALA A 104 0.82 -8.43 3.49
CA ALA A 104 1.22 -7.08 3.13
C ALA A 104 0.05 -6.25 2.57
N TYR A 105 0.09 -4.94 2.88
CA TYR A 105 -0.77 -3.90 2.31
C TYR A 105 0.11 -2.91 1.56
N ILE A 106 -0.18 -2.69 0.29
CA ILE A 106 0.69 -1.96 -0.64
C ILE A 106 -0.07 -0.77 -1.21
N LEU A 107 0.51 0.42 -1.02
CA LEU A 107 0.06 1.62 -1.72
C LEU A 107 0.89 1.76 -2.99
N ALA A 108 0.29 1.49 -4.15
CA ALA A 108 0.91 1.68 -5.45
C ALA A 108 0.56 3.05 -6.02
N THR A 109 1.58 3.82 -6.41
CA THR A 109 1.40 5.16 -6.96
C THR A 109 2.39 5.44 -8.07
N ARG A 110 2.13 6.47 -8.88
CA ARG A 110 3.16 6.96 -9.82
C ARG A 110 4.25 7.74 -9.09
N SER A 111 5.37 7.95 -9.80
CA SER A 111 6.50 8.79 -9.39
C SER A 111 6.13 10.26 -9.16
N GLU A 112 5.01 10.72 -9.72
CA GLU A 112 4.55 12.11 -9.56
C GLU A 112 3.79 12.35 -8.23
N SER A 113 3.55 11.30 -7.43
CA SER A 113 3.02 11.46 -6.07
C SER A 113 3.94 12.30 -5.17
N SER A 114 3.39 12.82 -4.08
CA SER A 114 4.15 13.68 -3.17
C SER A 114 5.44 13.00 -2.67
N LYS A 115 6.56 13.75 -2.63
CA LYS A 115 7.84 13.26 -2.07
C LYS A 115 7.73 12.81 -0.62
N ALA A 116 6.78 13.38 0.13
CA ALA A 116 6.45 12.94 1.48
C ALA A 116 6.03 11.45 1.51
N ILE A 117 5.29 10.98 0.51
CA ILE A 117 4.86 9.58 0.39
C ILE A 117 5.97 8.72 -0.22
N ILE A 118 6.40 9.02 -1.45
CA ILE A 118 7.25 8.10 -2.23
C ILE A 118 8.70 8.03 -1.74
N VAL A 119 9.19 9.08 -1.06
CA VAL A 119 10.56 9.13 -0.52
C VAL A 119 10.56 9.03 1.00
N LYS A 120 9.92 9.97 1.70
CA LYS A 120 10.11 10.14 3.15
C LYS A 120 9.38 9.05 3.94
N LEU A 121 8.09 8.84 3.66
CA LEU A 121 7.32 7.79 4.32
C LEU A 121 7.90 6.41 4.01
N LYS A 122 8.27 6.15 2.74
CA LYS A 122 8.96 4.91 2.37
C LYS A 122 10.22 4.69 3.21
N ARG A 123 11.10 5.71 3.30
CA ARG A 123 12.33 5.65 4.12
C ARG A 123 12.05 5.35 5.60
N ILE A 124 11.05 6.02 6.18
CA ILE A 124 10.66 5.79 7.60
C ILE A 124 10.21 4.35 7.80
N LEU A 125 9.32 3.84 6.93
CA LEU A 125 8.80 2.47 7.02
C LEU A 125 9.92 1.43 6.80
N ASP A 126 10.82 1.67 5.86
CA ASP A 126 11.96 0.78 5.61
C ASP A 126 12.93 0.77 6.79
N GLY A 127 13.19 1.92 7.42
CA GLY A 127 13.98 2.01 8.64
C GLY A 127 13.38 1.23 9.81
N ILE A 128 12.06 1.34 10.00
CA ILE A 128 11.33 0.57 11.02
C ILE A 128 11.43 -0.94 10.74
N ARG A 129 11.28 -1.36 9.48
CA ARG A 129 11.40 -2.77 9.08
C ARG A 129 12.81 -3.31 9.30
N LEU A 130 13.84 -2.54 8.92
CA LEU A 130 15.25 -2.92 9.06
C LEU A 130 15.66 -3.09 10.53
N ALA A 131 15.23 -2.17 11.39
CA ALA A 131 15.51 -2.26 12.81
C ALA A 131 14.63 -3.28 13.55
N ASN A 132 13.53 -3.72 12.91
CA ASN A 132 12.47 -4.52 13.52
C ASN A 132 12.00 -3.92 14.87
N ASN A 133 12.01 -2.59 14.97
CA ASN A 133 11.78 -1.87 16.22
C ASN A 133 11.29 -0.44 15.94
N LEU A 134 10.24 -0.03 16.66
CA LEU A 134 9.70 1.32 16.59
C LEU A 134 10.58 2.37 17.30
N GLN A 135 11.61 1.97 18.06
CA GLN A 135 12.51 2.92 18.72
C GLN A 135 13.29 3.83 17.74
N VAL A 136 13.46 3.42 16.47
CA VAL A 136 14.04 4.24 15.40
C VAL A 136 13.30 5.57 15.20
N ILE A 137 12.03 5.65 15.62
CA ILE A 137 11.24 6.88 15.59
C ILE A 137 11.93 8.03 16.38
N LYS A 138 12.73 7.70 17.40
CA LYS A 138 13.46 8.69 18.21
C LYS A 138 14.53 9.44 17.42
N ASP A 139 15.07 8.81 16.38
CA ASP A 139 16.15 9.34 15.55
C ASP A 139 15.64 10.09 14.32
N LEU A 140 14.31 10.14 14.12
CA LEU A 140 13.68 10.88 13.02
C LEU A 140 13.88 12.38 13.20
N ASN A 141 14.21 13.07 12.11
CA ASN A 141 14.24 14.53 12.12
C ASN A 141 12.83 15.11 12.26
N ARG A 142 12.73 16.43 12.52
CA ARG A 142 11.45 17.13 12.75
C ARG A 142 10.44 16.91 11.62
N GLU A 143 10.90 16.87 10.38
CA GLU A 143 10.01 16.71 9.22
C GLU A 143 9.52 15.27 9.08
N GLU A 144 10.40 14.29 9.25
CA GLU A 144 10.04 12.87 9.25
C GLU A 144 9.08 12.52 10.38
N LYS A 145 9.31 13.10 11.56
CA LYS A 145 8.42 12.93 12.71
C LYS A 145 7.02 13.47 12.42
N ASN A 146 6.92 14.65 11.80
CA ASN A 146 5.62 15.20 11.37
C ASN A 146 4.91 14.27 10.38
N ILE A 147 5.64 13.69 9.42
CA ILE A 147 5.08 12.72 8.46
C ILE A 147 4.57 11.48 9.20
N PHE A 148 5.39 10.91 10.08
CA PHE A 148 5.02 9.76 10.88
C PHE A 148 3.79 10.02 11.75
N ASP A 149 3.75 11.17 12.43
CA ASP A 149 2.64 11.58 13.29
C ASP A 149 1.32 11.70 12.51
N LYS A 150 1.34 12.24 11.28
CA LYS A 150 0.15 12.28 10.41
C LYS A 150 -0.35 10.90 10.04
N VAL A 151 0.56 9.98 9.71
CA VAL A 151 0.18 8.59 9.42
C VAL A 151 -0.42 7.92 10.64
N CYS A 152 0.21 8.07 11.82
CA CYS A 152 -0.32 7.54 13.07
C CYS A 152 -1.68 8.14 13.43
N TYR A 153 -1.87 9.45 13.23
CA TYR A 153 -3.14 10.12 13.47
C TYR A 153 -4.27 9.50 12.63
N ASN A 154 -4.03 9.34 11.32
CA ASN A 154 -5.02 8.73 10.43
C ASN A 154 -5.32 7.28 10.83
N ILE A 155 -4.30 6.47 11.16
CA ILE A 155 -4.49 5.07 11.56
C ILE A 155 -5.26 4.95 12.88
N LYS A 156 -4.87 5.71 13.91
CA LYS A 156 -5.46 5.62 15.27
C LYS A 156 -6.96 5.89 15.29
N LYS A 157 -7.42 6.84 14.47
CA LYS A 157 -8.86 7.16 14.36
C LYS A 157 -9.74 5.95 14.03
N PHE A 158 -9.23 4.98 13.29
CA PHE A 158 -9.99 3.80 12.90
C PHE A 158 -9.89 2.65 13.90
N ILE A 159 -8.92 2.69 14.82
CA ILE A 159 -8.70 1.64 15.82
C ILE A 159 -9.46 1.97 17.13
N GLY A 160 -10.00 3.18 17.26
CA GLY A 160 -10.77 3.58 18.45
C GLY A 160 -9.90 3.77 19.70
N ILE A 161 -8.61 4.07 19.50
CA ILE A 161 -7.61 4.33 20.56
C ILE A 161 -7.14 5.78 20.48
#